data_AF-A0AAW7VHE2-F1
#
_entry.id   AF-A0AAW7VHE2-F1
#
_cell.length_a   1.000
_cell.length_b   1.000
_cell.length_c   1.000
_cell.angle_alpha   90.00
_cell.angle_beta   90.00
_cell.angle_gamma   90.00
#
_symmetry.space_group_name_H-M   'P 1'
#
loop_
_entity.id
_entity.type
_entity.pdbx_description
1 polymer ?
#
loop_
_entity_poly.entity_id
_entity_poly.type
_entity_poly.pdbx_seq_one_letter_code
_entity_poly.pdbx_strand_id
1 'polypeptide(L)'
;ISYALKTIRLLYPSVEWVQSFADERCGRAGVVYQASNFDFIGSHESTFYELDGEWYHEIAMNAIKRGGQRGEYLRANKERAVVHKFNQYRYIRFLNKRARKRLNTKLFRVQPYPK
;
A
#
# COMPACT_ATOMS: atom_id res chain seq x y z
N ILE A 1 5.67 13.43 -3.41
CA ILE A 1 4.46 13.35 -2.54
C ILE A 1 3.74 14.70 -2.39
N SER A 2 4.41 15.75 -1.90
CA SER A 2 3.76 17.06 -1.61
C SER A 2 2.95 17.65 -2.79
N TYR A 3 3.54 17.70 -3.99
CA TYR A 3 2.86 18.21 -5.19
C TYR A 3 1.58 17.41 -5.49
N ALA A 4 1.67 16.08 -5.56
CA ALA A 4 0.52 15.21 -5.79
C ALA A 4 -0.61 15.43 -4.76
N LEU A 5 -0.29 15.56 -3.47
CA LEU A 5 -1.31 15.84 -2.44
C LEU A 5 -1.97 17.21 -2.62
N LYS A 6 -1.21 18.24 -3.02
CA LYS A 6 -1.77 19.57 -3.34
C LYS A 6 -2.68 19.50 -4.55
N THR A 7 -2.26 18.80 -5.60
CA THR A 7 -3.06 18.59 -6.82
C THR A 7 -4.35 17.85 -6.52
N ILE A 8 -4.31 16.77 -5.72
CA ILE A 8 -5.52 16.02 -5.31
C ILE A 8 -6.49 16.95 -4.57
N ARG A 9 -5.99 17.76 -3.63
CA ARG A 9 -6.85 18.71 -2.88
C ARG A 9 -7.49 19.76 -3.78
N LEU A 10 -6.79 20.19 -4.84
CA LEU A 10 -7.28 21.18 -5.78
C LEU A 10 -8.32 20.60 -6.74
N LEU A 11 -8.00 19.47 -7.37
CA LEU A 11 -8.82 18.86 -8.42
C LEU A 11 -9.97 18.02 -7.87
N TYR A 12 -9.80 17.45 -6.68
CA TYR A 12 -10.76 16.52 -6.06
C TYR A 12 -11.04 16.92 -4.60
N PRO A 13 -11.74 18.04 -4.35
CA PRO A 13 -11.99 18.55 -3.00
C PRO A 13 -12.83 17.60 -2.13
N SER A 14 -13.55 16.65 -2.73
CA SER A 14 -14.28 15.59 -2.03
C SER A 14 -13.38 14.52 -1.42
N VAL A 15 -12.10 14.43 -1.82
CA VAL A 15 -11.14 13.48 -1.26
C VAL A 15 -10.66 13.97 0.10
N GLU A 16 -11.00 13.23 1.15
CA GLU A 16 -10.73 13.65 2.52
C GLU A 16 -9.45 13.04 3.13
N TRP A 17 -8.97 11.92 2.58
CA TRP A 17 -7.73 11.26 2.99
C TRP A 17 -7.10 10.50 1.83
N VAL A 18 -5.80 10.22 1.97
CA VAL A 18 -5.03 9.36 1.07
C VAL A 18 -4.45 8.22 1.89
N GLN A 19 -4.65 6.99 1.43
CA GLN A 19 -4.00 5.81 2.00
C GLN A 19 -2.85 5.37 1.10
N SER A 20 -1.74 4.96 1.70
CA SER A 20 -0.60 4.40 0.97
C SER A 20 -0.02 3.19 1.70
N PHE A 21 0.79 2.41 0.98
CA PHE A 21 1.42 1.20 1.47
C PHE A 21 2.94 1.26 1.27
N ALA A 22 3.67 0.62 2.20
CA ALA A 22 5.09 0.31 2.04
C ALA A 22 5.29 -1.18 2.26
N ASP A 23 6.04 -1.81 1.37
CA ASP A 23 6.38 -3.24 1.48
C ASP A 23 7.71 -3.40 2.22
N GLU A 24 7.76 -4.34 3.16
CA GLU A 24 8.97 -4.70 3.91
C GLU A 24 10.15 -5.06 3.00
N ARG A 25 9.86 -5.65 1.83
CA ARG A 25 10.83 -5.95 0.77
C ARG A 25 11.70 -4.74 0.36
N CYS A 26 11.19 -3.52 0.48
CA CYS A 26 11.93 -2.31 0.14
C CYS A 26 12.92 -1.85 1.23
N GLY A 27 13.07 -2.61 2.32
CA GLY A 27 14.10 -2.42 3.36
C GLY A 27 13.89 -1.21 4.26
N ARG A 28 12.85 -0.42 4.04
CA ARG A 28 12.47 0.74 4.86
C ARG A 28 10.97 0.70 5.06
N ALA A 29 10.53 0.54 6.30
CA ALA A 29 9.12 0.51 6.69
C ALA A 29 8.45 1.89 6.52
N GLY A 30 8.31 2.31 5.27
CA GLY A 30 7.59 3.52 4.87
C GLY A 30 8.19 4.84 5.36
N VAL A 31 9.52 4.95 5.58
CA VAL A 31 10.18 6.17 6.10
C VAL A 31 9.77 7.45 5.35
N VAL A 32 9.60 7.36 4.03
CA VAL A 32 9.14 8.50 3.20
C VAL A 32 7.74 9.00 3.58
N TYR A 33 6.84 8.11 4.02
CA TYR A 33 5.50 8.45 4.48
C TYR A 33 5.53 9.09 5.87
N GLN A 34 6.40 8.57 6.75
CA GLN A 34 6.65 9.16 8.08
C GLN A 34 7.13 10.60 7.95
N ALA A 35 8.14 10.83 7.08
CA ALA A 35 8.67 12.16 6.77
C ALA A 35 7.64 13.08 6.08
N SER A 36 6.62 12.51 5.43
CA SER A 36 5.57 13.24 4.71
C SER A 36 4.29 13.46 5.53
N ASN A 37 4.33 13.29 6.85
CA ASN A 37 3.19 13.47 7.78
C ASN A 37 2.01 12.53 7.52
N PHE A 38 2.27 11.30 7.09
CA PHE A 38 1.26 10.24 7.11
C PHE A 38 1.28 9.53 8.46
N ASP A 39 0.12 9.32 9.05
CA ASP A 39 -0.05 8.50 10.25
C ASP A 39 0.07 7.01 9.88
N PHE A 40 0.80 6.22 10.67
CA PHE A 40 0.81 4.77 10.54
C PHE A 40 -0.41 4.16 11.22
N ILE A 41 -1.10 3.26 10.52
CA ILE A 41 -2.38 2.70 10.97
C ILE A 41 -2.43 1.17 10.98
N GLY A 42 -1.25 0.54 11.00
CA GLY A 42 -1.10 -0.92 11.11
C GLY A 42 -0.43 -1.55 9.90
N SER A 43 -0.19 -2.85 10.00
CA SER A 43 0.38 -3.67 8.93
C SER A 43 -0.42 -4.97 8.78
N HIS A 44 -0.17 -5.65 7.68
CA HIS A 44 -0.67 -7.00 7.44
C HIS A 44 0.38 -7.75 6.63
N GLU A 45 0.43 -9.06 6.77
CA GLU A 45 1.24 -9.91 5.91
C GLU A 45 0.52 -10.09 4.58
N SER A 46 1.25 -9.88 3.49
CA SER A 46 0.77 -10.12 2.12
C SER A 46 1.71 -11.08 1.40
N THR A 47 1.13 -11.86 0.49
CA THR A 47 1.90 -12.76 -0.36
C THR A 47 2.46 -12.02 -1.58
N PHE A 48 3.71 -12.30 -1.89
CA PHE A 48 4.39 -11.84 -3.08
C PHE A 48 4.98 -13.02 -3.83
N TYR A 49 5.04 -12.89 -5.15
CA TYR A 49 5.65 -13.87 -6.03
C TYR A 49 6.87 -13.26 -6.70
N GLU A 50 7.99 -13.97 -6.66
CA GLU A 50 9.16 -13.67 -7.47
C GLU A 50 9.20 -14.63 -8.65
N LEU A 51 9.30 -14.09 -9.86
CA LEU A 51 9.36 -14.89 -11.10
C LEU A 51 10.29 -14.18 -12.08
N ASP A 52 11.36 -14.85 -12.50
CA ASP A 52 12.35 -14.33 -13.45
C ASP A 52 12.93 -12.95 -13.06
N GLY A 53 13.17 -12.74 -11.77
CA GLY A 53 13.69 -11.48 -11.22
C GLY A 53 12.64 -10.37 -11.06
N GLU A 54 11.39 -10.63 -11.45
CA GLU A 54 10.27 -9.70 -11.30
C GLU A 54 9.42 -10.01 -10.06
N TRP A 55 8.90 -8.95 -9.44
CA TRP A 55 8.08 -9.04 -8.24
C TRP A 55 6.61 -8.75 -8.51
N TYR A 56 5.74 -9.61 -7.98
CA TYR A 56 4.30 -9.52 -8.14
C TYR A 56 3.59 -9.58 -6.79
N HIS A 57 2.65 -8.66 -6.57
CA HIS A 57 1.75 -8.73 -5.43
C HIS A 57 0.70 -9.83 -5.66
N GLU A 58 0.17 -10.44 -4.59
CA GLU A 58 -0.88 -11.47 -4.64
C GLU A 58 -2.08 -11.11 -5.53
N ILE A 59 -2.44 -9.83 -5.57
CA ILE A 59 -3.51 -9.31 -6.44
C ILE A 59 -3.26 -9.66 -7.91
N ALA A 60 -2.01 -9.72 -8.39
CA ALA A 60 -1.70 -10.11 -9.77
C ALA A 60 -2.05 -11.59 -10.05
N MET A 61 -1.98 -12.45 -9.04
CA MET A 61 -2.39 -13.85 -9.12
C MET A 61 -3.92 -14.00 -9.11
N ASN A 62 -4.60 -13.27 -8.21
CA ASN A 62 -6.03 -13.49 -7.93
C ASN A 62 -6.98 -12.61 -8.76
N ALA A 63 -6.57 -11.40 -9.12
CA ALA A 63 -7.44 -10.45 -9.82
C ALA A 63 -7.40 -10.67 -11.34
N ILE A 64 -7.93 -11.81 -11.81
CA ILE A 64 -7.86 -12.26 -13.22
C ILE A 64 -8.26 -11.16 -14.21
N LYS A 65 -9.37 -10.44 -13.95
CA LYS A 65 -9.89 -9.37 -14.82
C LYS A 65 -9.11 -8.05 -14.75
N ARG A 66 -8.22 -7.87 -13.76
CA ARG A 66 -7.52 -6.60 -13.47
C ARG A 66 -6.00 -6.73 -13.43
N GLY A 67 -5.46 -7.93 -13.54
CA GLY A 67 -4.02 -8.20 -13.43
C GLY A 67 -3.20 -7.78 -14.65
N GLY A 68 -3.86 -7.49 -15.77
CA GLY A 68 -3.20 -7.15 -17.04
C GLY A 68 -2.22 -8.22 -17.52
N GLN A 69 -1.40 -7.87 -18.51
CA GLN A 69 -0.42 -8.77 -19.11
C GLN A 69 0.60 -9.31 -18.09
N ARG A 70 1.00 -8.49 -17.10
CA ARG A 70 1.91 -8.93 -16.02
C ARG A 70 1.30 -10.03 -15.15
N GLY A 71 0.03 -9.88 -14.77
CA GLY A 71 -0.66 -10.92 -14.00
C GLY A 71 -0.89 -12.19 -14.81
N GLU A 72 -1.14 -12.08 -16.12
CA GLU A 72 -1.26 -13.24 -17.01
C GLU A 72 0.04 -14.04 -17.07
N TYR A 73 1.16 -13.36 -17.24
CA TYR A 73 2.48 -13.99 -17.27
C TYR A 73 2.79 -14.75 -15.97
N LEU A 74 2.52 -14.13 -14.82
CA LEU A 74 2.67 -14.80 -13.52
C LEU A 74 1.80 -16.06 -13.43
N ARG A 75 0.51 -15.97 -13.81
CA ARG A 75 -0.42 -17.10 -13.71
C ARG A 75 -0.04 -18.26 -14.63
N ALA A 76 0.43 -17.96 -15.83
CA ALA A 76 0.90 -18.96 -16.79
C ALA A 76 2.16 -19.70 -16.30
N ASN A 77 2.97 -19.06 -15.47
CA ASN A 77 4.27 -19.58 -15.00
C ASN A 77 4.30 -19.80 -13.47
N LYS A 78 3.14 -19.95 -12.84
CA LYS A 78 2.99 -20.00 -11.37
C LYS A 78 3.88 -21.06 -10.69
N GLU A 79 4.15 -22.16 -11.38
CA GLU A 79 4.91 -23.30 -10.84
C GLU A 79 6.41 -22.99 -10.69
N ARG A 80 6.91 -22.00 -11.44
CA ARG A 80 8.29 -21.52 -11.33
C ARG A 80 8.43 -20.33 -10.36
N ALA A 81 7.31 -19.76 -9.91
CA ALA A 81 7.34 -18.60 -9.05
C ALA A 81 7.70 -18.98 -7.61
N VAL A 82 8.59 -18.22 -6.98
CA VAL A 82 8.92 -18.38 -5.57
C VAL A 82 7.97 -17.52 -4.74
N VAL A 83 7.41 -18.11 -3.69
CA VAL A 83 6.41 -17.45 -2.83
C VAL A 83 7.10 -16.84 -1.62
N HIS A 84 6.83 -15.56 -1.38
CA HIS A 84 7.32 -14.80 -0.24
C HIS A 84 6.17 -14.20 0.55
N LYS A 85 6.42 -13.99 1.85
CA LYS A 85 5.51 -13.31 2.76
C LYS A 85 6.23 -12.10 3.33
N PHE A 86 5.61 -10.94 3.17
CA PHE A 86 6.17 -9.66 3.62
C PHE A 86 5.11 -8.84 4.32
N ASN A 87 5.54 -8.06 5.32
CA ASN A 87 4.68 -7.06 5.90
C ASN A 87 4.42 -5.91 4.92
N GLN A 88 3.15 -5.55 4.77
CA GLN A 88 2.71 -4.33 4.13
C GLN A 88 2.21 -3.34 5.17
N TYR A 89 2.97 -2.27 5.35
CA TYR A 89 2.69 -1.18 6.28
C TYR A 89 1.69 -0.21 5.65
N ARG A 90 0.64 0.15 6.40
CA ARG A 90 -0.44 1.01 5.95
C ARG A 90 -0.35 2.38 6.58
N TYR A 91 -0.36 3.41 5.73
CA TYR A 91 -0.25 4.81 6.12
C TYR A 91 -1.45 5.60 5.63
N ILE A 92 -1.84 6.63 6.39
CA ILE A 92 -2.93 7.52 6.01
C ILE A 92 -2.53 8.99 6.18
N ARG A 93 -2.88 9.82 5.19
CA ARG A 93 -2.78 11.27 5.27
C ARG A 93 -4.16 11.88 5.17
N PHE A 94 -4.62 12.52 6.24
CA PHE A 94 -5.87 13.27 6.22
C PHE A 94 -5.67 14.61 5.50
N LEU A 95 -6.37 14.81 4.39
CA LEU A 95 -6.43 16.09 3.67
C LEU A 95 -7.42 17.03 4.36
N ASN A 96 -8.54 16.48 4.85
CA ASN A 96 -9.45 17.11 5.79
C ASN A 96 -9.14 16.63 7.23
N LYS A 97 -8.62 17.51 8.10
CA LYS A 97 -8.28 17.15 9.48
C LYS A 97 -9.46 16.63 10.29
N ARG A 98 -10.70 17.06 9.97
CA ARG A 98 -11.91 16.59 10.67
C ARG A 98 -12.23 15.13 10.34
N ALA A 99 -11.81 14.63 9.18
CA ALA A 99 -12.02 13.25 8.76
C ALA A 99 -11.33 12.23 9.65
N ARG A 100 -10.29 12.63 10.39
CA ARG A 100 -9.63 11.77 11.38
C ARG A 100 -10.58 11.18 12.41
N LYS A 101 -11.65 11.92 12.78
CA LYS A 101 -12.68 11.45 13.71
C LYS A 101 -13.54 10.30 13.15
N ARG A 102 -13.57 10.12 11.83
CA ARG A 102 -14.29 9.05 11.13
C ARG A 102 -13.41 7.85 10.78
N LEU A 103 -12.14 7.85 11.19
CA LEU A 103 -11.30 6.66 11.05
C LEU A 103 -12.00 5.50 11.78
N ASN A 104 -12.17 4.37 11.11
CA ASN A 104 -12.78 3.19 11.72
C ASN A 104 -11.84 2.63 12.79
N THR A 105 -12.03 3.07 14.04
CA THR A 105 -11.18 2.75 15.19
C THR A 105 -11.24 1.28 15.63
N LYS A 106 -12.20 0.51 15.09
CA LYS A 106 -12.25 -0.95 15.27
C LYS A 106 -11.19 -1.66 14.45
N LEU A 107 -10.90 -1.18 13.24
CA LEU A 107 -9.96 -1.80 12.29
C LEU A 107 -8.63 -1.07 12.22
N PHE A 108 -8.62 0.25 12.41
CA PHE A 108 -7.46 1.09 12.20
C PHE A 108 -7.27 2.04 13.37
N ARG A 109 -6.06 2.08 13.93
CA ARG A 109 -5.68 3.02 14.98
C ARG A 109 -4.35 3.64 14.62
N VAL A 110 -4.20 4.94 14.88
CA VAL A 110 -2.89 5.59 14.74
C VAL A 110 -1.96 5.00 15.78
N GLN A 111 -0.83 4.49 15.34
CA GLN A 111 0.14 3.77 16.17
C GLN A 111 1.56 4.28 15.91
N PRO A 112 2.51 4.05 16.83
CA PRO A 112 3.90 4.42 16.64
C PRO A 112 4.47 3.81 15.36
N TYR A 113 5.30 4.57 14.64
CA TYR A 113 5.93 4.09 13.43
C TYR A 113 6.73 2.80 13.67
N PRO A 114 6.71 1.85 12.72
CA PRO A 114 7.54 0.65 12.80
C PRO A 114 9.02 1.05 12.78
N LYS A 115 9.83 0.37 13.59
CA LYS A 115 11.28 0.53 13.64
C LYS A 115 11.95 -0.34 12.59
#